data_AF-A0A6M0FXN8-F1
#
_entry.id   AF-A0A6M0FXN8-F1
#
_cell.length_a   1.000
_cell.length_b   1.000
_cell.length_c   1.000
_cell.angle_alpha   90.00
_cell.angle_beta   90.00
_cell.angle_gamma   90.00
#
_symmetry.space_group_name_H-M   'P 1'
#
loop_
_entity.id
_entity.type
_entity.pdbx_description
1 polymer ?
#
loop_
_entity_poly.entity_id
_entity_poly.type
_entity_poly.pdbx_seq_one_letter_code
_entity_poly.pdbx_strand_id
1 'polypeptide(L)' 'MAQVNTTISDKLNALLDELSELTGISKSSLIAEYVRRGVYQDIDSEAKLAEFRVFMEQKSSSTTKRR' A
#
# COMPACT_ATOMS: atom_id res chain seq x y z
N MET A 1 -13.87 12.01 -13.28
CA MET A 1 -12.67 11.32 -12.75
C MET A 1 -11.79 12.38 -12.10
N ALA A 2 -11.30 12.16 -10.88
CA ALA A 2 -10.34 13.09 -10.28
C ALA A 2 -9.03 13.03 -11.07
N GLN A 3 -8.48 14.19 -11.45
CA GLN A 3 -7.14 14.27 -12.02
C GLN A 3 -6.13 14.40 -10.88
N VAL A 4 -5.12 13.55 -10.89
CA VAL A 4 -4.02 13.57 -9.92
C VAL A 4 -2.76 13.94 -10.68
N ASN A 5 -2.09 15.00 -10.22
CA ASN A 5 -0.74 15.32 -10.68
C ASN A 5 0.24 14.64 -9.74
N THR A 6 1.14 13.84 -10.30
CA THR A 6 2.12 13.06 -9.55
C THR A 6 3.51 13.32 -10.11
N THR A 7 4.45 13.60 -9.23
CA THR A 7 5.87 13.64 -9.58
C THR A 7 6.47 12.28 -9.29
N ILE A 8 7.18 11.71 -10.26
CA ILE A 8 7.86 10.41 -10.14
C ILE A 8 9.35 10.59 -10.42
N SER A 9 10.17 9.67 -9.92
CA SER A 9 11.61 9.67 -10.21
C SER A 9 11.88 9.28 -11.66
N ASP A 10 13.00 9.75 -12.21
CA ASP A 10 13.43 9.43 -13.58
C ASP A 10 13.56 7.92 -13.81
N LYS A 11 14.07 7.20 -12.80
CA LYS A 11 14.19 5.74 -12.83
C LYS A 11 12.83 5.06 -12.92
N LEU A 12 11.83 5.54 -12.18
CA LEU A 12 10.48 4.98 -12.26
C LEU A 12 9.84 5.31 -13.61
N ASN A 13 10.05 6.52 -14.14
CA ASN A 13 9.55 6.87 -15.46
C ASN A 13 10.12 5.95 -16.56
N ALA A 14 11.43 5.69 -16.55
CA ALA A 14 12.07 4.79 -17.51
C ALA A 14 11.49 3.36 -17.46
N LEU A 15 11.26 2.83 -16.26
CA LEU A 15 10.63 1.51 -16.11
C LEU A 15 9.18 1.49 -16.62
N LEU A 16 8.44 2.57 -16.42
CA LEU A 16 7.07 2.70 -16.93
C LEU A 16 7.04 2.80 -18.46
N ASP A 17 8.04 3.46 -19.06
CA ASP A 17 8.22 3.50 -20.51
C ASP A 17 8.43 2.08 -21.07
N GLU A 18 9.40 1.32 -20.52
CA GLU A 18 9.66 -0.06 -20.94
C GLU A 18 8.43 -0.97 -20.79
N LEU A 19 7.72 -0.87 -19.65
CA LEU A 19 6.50 -1.65 -19.41
C LEU A 19 5.37 -1.27 -20.35
N SER A 20 5.23 0.01 -20.68
CA SER A 20 4.23 0.50 -21.62
C SER A 20 4.47 -0.06 -23.02
N GLU A 21 5.73 -0.13 -23.45
CA GLU A 21 6.12 -0.70 -24.74
C GLU A 21 5.88 -2.23 -24.78
N LEU A 22 6.24 -2.94 -23.72
CA LEU A 22 6.10 -4.41 -23.65
C LEU A 22 4.64 -4.87 -23.57
N THR A 23 3.79 -4.14 -22.85
CA THR A 23 2.42 -4.57 -22.54
C THR A 23 1.36 -3.87 -23.40
N GLY A 24 1.71 -2.77 -24.06
CA GLY A 24 0.76 -1.89 -24.75
C GLY A 24 -0.16 -1.10 -23.80
N ILE A 25 0.05 -1.20 -22.48
CA ILE A 25 -0.74 -0.49 -21.47
C ILE A 25 -0.18 0.92 -21.29
N SER A 26 -1.04 1.93 -21.28
CA SER A 26 -0.59 3.32 -21.10
C SER A 26 0.10 3.53 -19.75
N LYS A 27 1.11 4.40 -19.71
CA LYS A 27 1.79 4.82 -18.47
C LYS A 27 0.82 5.28 -17.39
N SER A 28 -0.21 6.06 -17.74
CA SER A 28 -1.21 6.54 -16.78
C SER A 28 -1.98 5.40 -16.10
N SER A 29 -2.29 4.34 -16.85
CA SER A 29 -2.94 3.14 -16.34
C SER A 29 -2.00 2.34 -15.43
N LEU A 30 -0.72 2.22 -15.82
CA LEU A 30 0.30 1.56 -15.01
C LEU A 30 0.53 2.29 -13.68
N ILE A 31 0.59 3.62 -13.71
CA ILE A 31 0.69 4.46 -12.50
C ILE A 31 -0.54 4.28 -11.61
N ALA A 32 -1.74 4.32 -12.19
CA ALA A 32 -2.97 4.14 -11.44
C ALA A 32 -3.03 2.77 -10.74
N GLU A 33 -2.57 1.71 -11.42
CA GLU A 33 -2.50 0.38 -10.85
C GLU A 33 -1.44 0.27 -9.74
N TYR A 34 -0.28 0.90 -9.94
CA TYR A 34 0.76 0.96 -8.91
C TYR A 34 0.26 1.66 -7.64
N VAL A 35 -0.38 2.82 -7.78
CA VAL A 35 -0.98 3.56 -6.66
C VAL A 35 -2.06 2.74 -5.98
N ARG A 36 -2.95 2.11 -6.76
CA ARG A 36 -4.03 1.25 -6.23
C ARG A 36 -3.47 0.11 -5.38
N ARG A 37 -2.42 -0.57 -5.85
CA ARG A 37 -1.76 -1.64 -5.10
C ARG A 37 -1.11 -1.14 -3.82
N GLY A 38 -0.46 0.02 -3.85
CA GLY A 38 0.11 0.65 -2.66
C GLY A 38 -0.95 0.90 -1.60
N VAL A 39 -2.08 1.52 -1.97
CA VAL A 39 -3.20 1.78 -1.05
C VAL A 39 -3.73 0.49 -0.41
N TYR A 40 -3.88 -0.59 -1.18
CA TYR A 40 -4.30 -1.88 -0.62
C TYR A 40 -3.29 -2.46 0.38
N GLN A 41 -2.00 -2.34 0.11
CA GLN A 41 -0.94 -2.79 1.01
C GLN A 41 -0.91 -2.00 2.32
N ASP A 42 -1.15 -0.69 2.23
CA ASP A 42 -1.22 0.19 3.41
C ASP A 42 -2.43 -0.19 4.28
N ILE A 43 -3.61 -0.39 3.67
CA ILE A 43 -4.82 -0.81 4.38
C ILE A 43 -4.62 -2.16 5.10
N ASP A 44 -4.04 -3.15 4.41
CA ASP A 44 -3.76 -4.47 5.00
C ASP A 44 -2.76 -4.36 6.16
N SER A 45 -1.78 -3.47 6.03
CA SER A 45 -0.80 -3.20 7.09
C SER A 45 -1.44 -2.55 8.31
N GLU A 46 -2.33 -1.57 8.09
CA GLU A 46 -3.09 -0.93 9.18
C GLU A 46 -4.00 -1.92 9.90
N ALA A 47 -4.69 -2.80 9.16
CA ALA A 47 -5.54 -3.84 9.74
C ALA A 47 -4.74 -4.78 10.66
N LYS A 48 -3.57 -5.26 10.21
CA LYS A 48 -2.69 -6.11 11.04
C LYS A 48 -2.18 -5.40 12.29
N LEU A 49 -1.86 -4.11 12.17
CA LEU A 49 -1.46 -3.31 13.33
C LEU A 49 -2.60 -3.16 14.34
N ALA A 50 -3.84 -2.97 13.87
CA ALA A 50 -5.00 -2.89 14.74
C ALA A 50 -5.24 -4.23 15.48
N GLU A 51 -5.18 -5.36 14.78
CA GLU A 51 -5.30 -6.69 15.38
C GLU A 51 -4.21 -6.94 16.43
N PHE A 52 -2.97 -6.56 16.13
CA PHE A 52 -1.86 -6.69 17.06
C PHE A 52 -2.06 -5.85 18.33
N ARG A 53 -2.58 -4.62 18.22
CA ARG A 53 -2.89 -3.77 19.38
C ARG A 53 -3.93 -4.42 20.29
N VAL A 54 -5.01 -4.94 19.71
CA VAL A 54 -6.07 -5.66 20.46
C VAL A 54 -5.49 -6.89 21.17
N PHE A 55 -4.64 -7.68 20.48
CA PHE A 55 -3.96 -8.83 21.08
C PHE A 55 -3.10 -8.43 22.28
N MET A 56 -2.34 -7.34 22.17
CA MET A 56 -1.48 -6.85 23.25
C MET A 56 -2.29 -6.37 24.46
N GLU A 57 -3.40 -5.68 24.24
CA GLU A 57 -4.33 -5.26 25.30
C GLU A 57 -4.94 -6.45 26.04
N GLN A 58 -5.38 -7.48 25.32
CA GLN A 58 -5.89 -8.72 25.91
C GLN A 58 -4.83 -9.48 26.71
N LYS A 59 -3.59 -9.52 26.22
CA LYS A 59 -2.48 -10.17 26.93
C LYS A 59 -2.15 -9.45 28.25
N SER A 60 -2.10 -8.11 28.23
CA SER A 60 -1.80 -7.30 29.41
C SER A 60 -2.86 -7.39 30.53
N SER A 61 -4.13 -7.56 30.17
CA SER A 61 -5.23 -7.71 31.12
C SER A 61 -5.32 -9.12 31.74
N SER A 62 -4.77 -10.14 31.06
CA SER A 62 -4.73 -11.53 31.57
C SER A 62 -3.67 -11.75 32.67
N THR A 63 -2.59 -10.96 32.69
CA THR A 63 -1.52 -11.05 33.69
C THR A 63 -1.88 -10.35 35.00
N THR A 64 -2.75 -9.35 34.98
CA THR A 64 -3.16 -8.58 36.17
C THR A 64 -4.19 -9.34 37.03
N LYS A 65 -5.00 -10.23 36.44
CA LYS A 65 -6.04 -11.00 37.16
C LYS A 65 -5.55 -12.26 37.89
N ARG A 66 -4.24 -12.56 37.87
CA ARG A 66 -3.64 -13.74 38.53
C ARG A 66 -2.91 -13.43 39.85
N ARG A 67 -3.19 -12.27 40.47
CA ARG A 67 -2.69 -11.92 41.80
C ARG A 67 -3.84 -11.68 42.76
#